data_AF-A0A268TTE5-F1
#
_entry.id   AF-A0A268TTE5-F1
#
_cell.length_a   1.000
_cell.length_b   1.000
_cell.length_c   1.000
_cell.angle_alpha   90.00
_cell.angle_beta   90.00
_cell.angle_gamma   90.00
#
_symmetry.space_group_name_H-M   'P 1'
#
loop_
_entity.id
_entity.type
_entity.pdbx_description
1 polymer ?
#
loop_
_entity_poly.entity_id
_entity_poly.type
_entity_poly.pdbx_seq_one_letter_code
_entity_poly.pdbx_strand_id
1 'polypeptide(L)' 'MIQECIENIEIKISGRKFQIKLDGFTQEAKEEITQTFNDKNIELTELLEMHLNKIQEYSILNQNLKSLLQKIAQ' A
#
# COMPACT_ATOMS: atom_id res chain seq x y z
N MET A 1 -4.14 0.56 -26.11
CA MET A 1 -4.85 -0.16 -25.05
C MET A 1 -5.46 0.88 -24.14
N ILE A 2 -6.76 0.79 -23.84
CA ILE A 2 -7.43 1.74 -22.94
C ILE A 2 -7.03 1.32 -21.53
N GLN A 3 -6.24 2.15 -20.85
CA GLN A 3 -5.86 1.92 -19.46
C GLN A 3 -7.11 2.19 -18.61
N GLU A 4 -7.72 1.13 -18.08
CA GLU A 4 -8.84 1.26 -17.15
C GLU A 4 -8.35 2.03 -15.92
N CYS A 5 -8.94 3.20 -15.69
CA CYS A 5 -8.72 3.97 -14.48
C CYS A 5 -9.32 3.19 -13.30
N ILE A 6 -8.45 2.58 -12.48
CA ILE A 6 -8.86 1.97 -11.21
C ILE A 6 -9.21 3.13 -10.27
N GLU A 7 -10.48 3.50 -10.22
CA GLU A 7 -11.00 4.55 -9.34
C GLU A 7 -11.50 3.98 -8.02
N ASN A 8 -11.97 2.74 -8.04
CA ASN A 8 -12.49 2.04 -6.87
C ASN A 8 -11.98 0.60 -6.83
N ILE A 9 -11.83 0.05 -5.63
CA ILE A 9 -11.52 -1.35 -5.39
C ILE A 9 -12.51 -1.95 -4.37
N GLU A 10 -12.97 -3.18 -4.61
CA GLU A 10 -13.65 -3.98 -3.60
C GLU A 10 -12.61 -4.82 -2.85
N ILE A 11 -12.56 -4.68 -1.53
CA ILE A 11 -11.70 -5.49 -0.66
C ILE A 11 -12.57 -6.29 0.31
N LYS A 12 -12.10 -7.48 0.71
CA LYS A 12 -12.79 -8.32 1.70
C LYS A 12 -11.91 -8.44 2.95
N ILE A 13 -12.46 -8.04 4.10
CA ILE A 13 -11.79 -8.15 5.41
C ILE A 13 -12.68 -8.95 6.35
N SER A 14 -12.19 -10.08 6.86
CA SER A 14 -12.90 -11.00 7.78
C SER A 14 -14.35 -11.27 7.33
N GLY A 15 -14.52 -11.59 6.05
CA GLY A 15 -15.80 -11.91 5.41
C GLY A 15 -16.66 -10.69 5.03
N ARG A 16 -16.24 -9.46 5.36
CA ARG A 16 -16.98 -8.22 5.05
C ARG A 16 -16.40 -7.55 3.83
N LYS A 17 -17.27 -7.10 2.93
CA LYS A 17 -16.89 -6.35 1.73
C LYS A 17 -16.84 -4.86 2.00
N PHE A 18 -15.82 -4.19 1.49
CA PHE A 18 -15.65 -2.75 1.54
C PHE A 18 -15.32 -2.24 0.14
N GLN A 19 -15.94 -1.13 -0.25
CA GLN A 19 -15.55 -0.40 -1.45
C GLN A 19 -14.70 0.80 -1.04
N ILE A 20 -13.49 0.88 -1.57
CA ILE A 20 -12.54 1.96 -1.29
C ILE A 20 -12.28 2.75 -2.56
N LYS A 21 -12.35 4.08 -2.45
CA LYS A 21 -11.96 5.01 -3.51
C LYS A 21 -10.45 5.21 -3.48
N LEU A 22 -9.82 5.19 -4.65
CA LEU A 22 -8.37 5.39 -4.82
C LEU A 22 -8.06 6.77 -5.41
N ASP A 23 -8.86 7.78 -5.03
CA ASP A 23 -8.66 9.17 -5.44
C ASP A 23 -7.32 9.70 -4.90
N GLY A 24 -6.49 10.28 -5.77
CA GLY A 24 -5.18 10.85 -5.40
C GLY A 24 -4.03 9.86 -5.29
N PHE A 25 -4.27 8.55 -5.44
CA PHE A 25 -3.20 7.56 -5.52
C PHE A 25 -2.51 7.57 -6.88
N THR A 26 -1.19 7.34 -6.89
CA THR A 26 -0.44 7.14 -8.13
C THR A 26 -0.89 5.85 -8.82
N GLN A 27 -0.68 5.74 -10.13
CA GLN A 27 -1.02 4.52 -10.88
C GLN A 27 -0.31 3.28 -10.31
N GLU A 28 0.96 3.41 -9.97
CA GLU A 28 1.76 2.34 -9.35
C GLU A 28 1.17 1.90 -8.01
N ALA A 29 0.77 2.85 -7.15
CA ALA A 29 0.12 2.52 -5.88
C ALA A 29 -1.23 1.85 -6.08
N LYS A 30 -2.02 2.27 -7.09
CA LYS A 30 -3.30 1.62 -7.44
C LYS A 30 -3.09 0.18 -7.88
N GLU A 31 -2.05 -0.09 -8.67
CA GLU A 31 -1.68 -1.43 -9.11
C GLU A 31 -1.24 -2.30 -7.93
N GLU A 32 -0.39 -1.79 -7.04
CA GLU A 32 0.06 -2.52 -5.84
C GLU A 32 -1.12 -2.83 -4.89
N ILE A 33 -2.00 -1.86 -4.64
CA ILE A 33 -3.20 -2.04 -3.82
C ILE A 33 -4.10 -3.11 -4.45
N THR A 34 -4.30 -3.05 -5.76
CA THR A 34 -5.10 -4.05 -6.47
C THR A 34 -4.47 -5.43 -6.34
N GLN A 35 -3.18 -5.60 -6.62
CA GLN A 35 -2.50 -6.89 -6.46
C GLN A 35 -2.55 -7.43 -5.02
N THR A 36 -2.50 -6.53 -4.04
CA THR A 36 -2.53 -6.87 -2.63
C THR A 36 -3.88 -7.44 -2.21
N PHE A 37 -4.98 -6.76 -2.58
CA PHE A 37 -6.32 -7.04 -2.05
C PHE A 37 -7.27 -7.76 -3.02
N ASN A 38 -6.97 -7.77 -4.32
CA ASN A 38 -7.88 -8.33 -5.32
C ASN A 38 -8.16 -9.82 -5.04
N ASP A 39 -9.45 -10.16 -5.01
CA ASP A 39 -9.99 -11.49 -4.73
C ASP A 39 -9.56 -12.19 -3.42
N LYS A 40 -8.91 -11.48 -2.50
CA LYS A 40 -8.54 -12.03 -1.18
C LYS A 40 -9.54 -11.61 -0.11
N ASN A 41 -9.87 -12.56 0.77
CA ASN A 41 -10.44 -12.25 2.07
C ASN A 41 -9.31 -12.24 3.10
N ILE A 42 -8.91 -11.05 3.54
CA ILE A 42 -7.83 -10.85 4.49
C ILE A 42 -8.41 -10.84 5.90
N GLU A 43 -7.78 -11.52 6.85
CA GLU A 43 -8.20 -11.43 8.24
C GLU A 43 -7.72 -10.13 8.90
N LEU A 44 -8.47 -9.63 9.90
CA LEU A 44 -8.13 -8.37 10.55
C LEU A 44 -6.70 -8.37 11.16
N THR A 45 -6.26 -9.52 11.67
CA THR A 45 -4.89 -9.70 12.19
C THR A 45 -3.85 -9.57 11.10
N GLU A 46 -4.08 -10.17 9.93
CA GLU A 46 -3.18 -10.06 8.77
C GLU A 46 -3.09 -8.60 8.27
N LEU A 47 -4.24 -7.90 8.23
CA LEU A 47 -4.26 -6.48 7.86
C LEU A 47 -3.45 -5.62 8.85
N LEU A 48 -3.56 -5.90 10.14
CA LEU A 48 -2.80 -5.20 11.17
C LEU A 48 -1.30 -5.48 11.05
N GLU A 49 -0.91 -6.74 10.86
CA GLU A 49 0.48 -7.14 10.64
C GLU A 49 1.07 -6.45 9.39
N MET A 50 0.34 -6.44 8.28
CA MET A 50 0.74 -5.72 7.07
C MET A 50 0.97 -4.23 7.34
N HIS A 51 0.10 -3.60 8.13
CA HIS A 51 0.26 -2.19 8.49
C HIS A 51 1.50 -1.94 9.36
N LEU A 52 1.73 -2.78 10.37
CA LEU A 52 2.90 -2.69 11.24
C LEU A 52 4.21 -2.89 10.45
N ASN A 53 4.22 -3.83 9.50
CA ASN A 53 5.35 -4.04 8.61
C ASN A 53 5.62 -2.83 7.72
N LYS A 54 4.58 -2.23 7.11
CA LYS A 54 4.75 -0.98 6.34
C LYS A 54 5.32 0.15 7.19
N ILE A 55 4.91 0.30 8.46
CA ILE A 55 5.49 1.30 9.37
C ILE A 55 7.00 1.06 9.56
N GLN A 56 7.41 -0.20 9.78
CA GLN A 56 8.81 -0.56 9.93
C GLN A 56 9.61 -0.26 8.65
N GLU A 57 9.10 -0.63 7.47
CA GLU A 57 9.72 -0.36 6.17
C GLU A 57 9.93 1.15 5.96
N TYR A 58 8.91 1.97 6.23
CA TYR A 58 9.03 3.43 6.15
C TYR A 58 10.07 3.99 7.12
N SER A 59 10.16 3.44 8.33
CA SER A 59 11.17 3.84 9.31
C SER A 59 12.59 3.57 8.79
N ILE A 60 12.82 2.37 8.24
CA ILE A 60 14.10 1.98 7.63
C ILE A 60 14.43 2.85 6.42
N LEU A 61 13.46 3.08 5.53
CA LEU A 61 13.64 3.93 4.36
C LEU A 61 14.04 5.36 4.76
N ASN A 62 13.38 5.93 5.76
CA ASN A 62 13.71 7.25 6.29
C ASN A 62 15.11 7.29 6.90
N GLN A 63 15.54 6.25 7.61
CA GLN A 63 16.91 6.15 8.12
C GLN A 63 17.93 6.10 6.98
N ASN A 64 17.66 5.30 5.95
CA ASN A 64 18.53 5.19 4.77
C ASN A 64 18.65 6.53 4.04
N LEU A 65 17.54 7.24 3.84
CA LEU A 65 17.53 8.57 3.23
C LEU A 65 18.34 9.58 4.05
N LYS A 66 18.18 9.60 5.38
CA LYS A 66 18.99 10.44 6.27
C LYS A 66 20.48 10.13 6.14
N SER A 67 20.85 8.85 6.09
CA SER A 67 22.24 8.42 5.92
C SER A 67 22.81 8.86 4.56
N LEU A 68 22.03 8.72 3.48
CA LEU A 68 22.42 9.18 2.14
C LEU A 68 22.63 10.69 2.10
N LEU A 69 21.71 11.47 2.67
CA LEU A 69 21.85 12.94 2.74
C LEU A 69 23.10 13.36 3.50
N GLN A 70 23.43 12.70 4.61
CA GLN A 70 24.66 12.96 5.37
C GLN A 70 25.92 12.69 4.55
N LYS A 71 25.93 11.63 3.73
CA LYS A 71 27.06 11.28 2.85
C LYS A 71 27.25 12.24 1.69
N ILE A 72 26.16 12.86 1.20
CA ILE A 72 26.21 13.84 0.11
C ILE A 72 26.64 15.22 0.61
N ALA A 73 26.31 15.56 1.87
CA ALA A 73 26.64 16.84 2.49
C ALA A 73 28.10 16.91 3.02
N GLN A 74 28.84 15.80 3.00
CA GLN A 74 30.27 15.72 3.29
C GLN A 74 31.09 15.75 2.01
#